data_AF-A0A0G3CEI8-F1
#
_entry.id   AF-A0A0G3CEI8-F1
#
_cell.length_a   1.000
_cell.length_b   1.000
_cell.length_c   1.000
_cell.angle_alpha   90.00
_cell.angle_beta   90.00
_cell.angle_gamma   90.00
#
_symmetry.space_group_name_H-M   'P 1'
#
loop_
_entity.id
_entity.type
_entity.pdbx_description
1 polymer ?
#
loop_
_entity_poly.entity_id
_entity_poly.type
_entity_poly.pdbx_seq_one_letter_code
_entity_poly.pdbx_strand_id
1 'polypeptide(L)'
;MQESATEVHNAIQKALQAFQEMKYPVTKWQLIDKAKSLNARNEVIQAIENIPDKEYHSSSDVLQEFKGIQNVMQAFRDVKFPATRSQLIEEAKKLNARSEVINVLESCSDREYTNFSDVIKECKGKGELAKPR
;
A
#
# COMPACT_ATOMS: atom_id res chain seq x y z
N MET A 1 -22.68 -0.84 -5.49
CA MET A 1 -22.72 -0.43 -4.07
C MET A 1 -21.32 0.08 -3.75
N GLN A 2 -21.17 1.37 -3.48
CA GLN A 2 -19.85 1.98 -3.26
C GLN A 2 -19.46 1.73 -1.81
N GLU A 3 -18.50 0.82 -1.61
CA GLU A 3 -18.07 0.40 -0.28
C GLU A 3 -17.30 1.54 0.39
N SER A 4 -17.79 1.96 1.56
CA SER A 4 -17.31 3.17 2.22
C SER A 4 -15.87 2.99 2.66
N ALA A 5 -15.03 4.00 2.42
CA ALA A 5 -13.61 4.01 2.79
C ALA A 5 -13.36 3.63 4.27
N THR A 6 -14.35 3.88 5.14
CA THR A 6 -14.36 3.53 6.56
C THR A 6 -14.32 2.03 6.82
N GLU A 7 -15.02 1.21 6.03
CA GLU A 7 -15.09 -0.24 6.25
C GLU A 7 -13.79 -0.94 5.86
N VAL A 8 -13.19 -0.48 4.76
CA VAL A 8 -11.90 -0.95 4.28
C VAL A 8 -10.80 -0.59 5.28
N HIS A 9 -10.82 0.64 5.77
CA HIS A 9 -9.89 1.10 6.79
C HIS A 9 -9.97 0.25 8.06
N ASN A 10 -11.18 -0.05 8.54
CA ASN A 10 -11.38 -0.89 9.72
C ASN A 10 -10.87 -2.34 9.50
N ALA A 11 -11.10 -2.90 8.31
CA ALA A 11 -10.60 -4.23 7.98
C ALA A 11 -9.06 -4.29 7.93
N ILE A 12 -8.41 -3.26 7.38
CA ILE A 12 -6.94 -3.15 7.38
C ILE A 12 -6.43 -3.05 8.82
N GLN A 13 -7.03 -2.19 9.65
CA GLN A 13 -6.64 -2.06 11.07
C GLN A 13 -6.72 -3.39 11.83
N LYS A 14 -7.79 -4.16 11.61
CA LYS A 14 -7.97 -5.47 12.24
C LYS A 14 -6.90 -6.47 11.81
N ALA A 15 -6.53 -6.49 10.52
CA ALA A 15 -5.46 -7.34 10.03
C ALA A 15 -4.09 -6.94 10.61
N LEU A 16 -3.81 -5.64 10.69
CA LEU A 16 -2.57 -5.13 11.30
C LEU A 16 -2.44 -5.54 12.77
N GLN A 17 -3.52 -5.45 13.55
CA GLN A 17 -3.53 -5.94 14.94
C GLN A 17 -3.17 -7.42 15.01
N ALA A 18 -3.76 -8.25 14.14
CA ALA A 18 -3.45 -9.68 14.14
C ALA A 18 -2.02 -9.99 13.70
N PHE A 19 -1.40 -9.15 12.86
CA PHE A 19 0.02 -9.27 12.51
C PHE A 19 0.93 -8.92 13.69
N GLN A 20 0.52 -8.00 14.58
CA GLN A 20 1.30 -7.66 15.77
C GLN A 20 1.48 -8.85 16.72
N GLU A 21 0.51 -9.76 16.77
CA GLU A 21 0.54 -10.96 17.61
C GLU A 21 1.29 -12.15 16.98
N MET A 22 1.75 -12.03 15.73
CA MET A 22 2.49 -13.09 15.07
C MET A 22 3.91 -13.24 15.64
N LYS A 23 4.45 -14.46 15.58
CA LYS A 23 5.86 -14.70 15.92
C LYS A 23 6.74 -14.36 14.72
N TYR A 24 7.50 -13.28 14.86
CA TYR A 24 8.47 -12.86 13.87
C TYR A 24 9.77 -13.69 13.96
N PRO A 25 10.48 -13.93 12.84
CA PRO A 25 10.19 -13.42 11.51
C PRO A 25 9.01 -14.11 10.79
N VAL A 26 8.30 -13.35 9.95
CA VAL A 26 7.19 -13.84 9.12
C VAL A 26 7.43 -13.51 7.65
N THR A 27 6.89 -14.33 6.76
CA THR A 27 6.96 -14.09 5.31
C THR A 27 5.65 -13.47 4.81
N LYS A 28 5.67 -12.84 3.63
CA LYS A 28 4.46 -12.32 2.99
C LYS A 28 3.33 -13.36 2.90
N TRP A 29 3.68 -14.61 2.57
CA TRP A 29 2.71 -15.71 2.53
C TRP A 29 2.03 -15.98 3.87
N GLN A 30 2.77 -15.90 4.98
CA GLN A 30 2.19 -16.06 6.31
C GLN A 30 1.25 -14.89 6.67
N LEU A 31 1.55 -13.68 6.21
CA LEU A 31 0.64 -12.53 6.37
C LEU A 31 -0.65 -12.71 5.57
N ILE A 32 -0.55 -13.20 4.32
CA ILE A 32 -1.72 -13.52 3.48
C ILE A 32 -2.56 -14.61 4.14
N ASP A 33 -1.92 -15.70 4.59
CA ASP A 33 -2.61 -16.82 5.25
C ASP A 33 -3.35 -16.35 6.51
N LYS A 34 -2.66 -15.55 7.35
CA LYS A 34 -3.26 -14.96 8.55
C LYS A 34 -4.46 -14.06 8.21
N ALA A 35 -4.33 -13.21 7.19
CA ALA A 35 -5.42 -12.35 6.75
C ALA A 35 -6.62 -13.16 6.21
N LYS A 36 -6.37 -14.21 5.42
CA LYS A 36 -7.43 -15.14 4.96
C LYS A 36 -8.11 -15.84 6.11
N SER A 37 -7.35 -16.32 7.10
CA SER A 37 -7.87 -16.97 8.31
C SER A 37 -8.77 -16.04 9.14
N LEU A 38 -8.55 -14.72 9.07
CA LEU A 38 -9.38 -13.70 9.73
C LEU A 38 -10.59 -13.28 8.88
N ASN A 39 -10.82 -13.93 7.75
CA ASN A 39 -11.81 -13.56 6.76
C ASN A 39 -11.67 -12.08 6.34
N ALA A 40 -10.41 -11.64 6.17
CA ALA A 40 -10.11 -10.27 5.78
C ALA A 40 -10.64 -9.97 4.37
N ARG A 41 -10.98 -8.71 4.14
CA ARG A 41 -11.51 -8.24 2.84
C ARG A 41 -10.46 -8.44 1.74
N ASN A 42 -10.93 -8.60 0.51
CA ASN A 42 -10.05 -8.75 -0.67
C ASN A 42 -9.04 -7.60 -0.78
N GLU A 43 -9.45 -6.37 -0.48
CA GLU A 43 -8.57 -5.19 -0.46
C GLU A 43 -7.39 -5.34 0.52
N VAL A 44 -7.62 -5.96 1.68
CA VAL A 44 -6.56 -6.25 2.65
C VAL A 44 -5.61 -7.29 2.09
N ILE A 45 -6.14 -8.37 1.51
CA ILE A 45 -5.34 -9.42 0.86
C ILE A 45 -4.46 -8.81 -0.23
N GLN A 46 -5.06 -8.00 -1.10
CA GLN A 46 -4.35 -7.30 -2.16
C GLN A 46 -3.30 -6.34 -1.60
N ALA A 47 -3.58 -5.62 -0.51
CA ALA A 47 -2.58 -4.76 0.12
C ALA A 47 -1.35 -5.57 0.57
N ILE A 48 -1.55 -6.77 1.14
CA ILE A 48 -0.46 -7.70 1.50
C ILE A 48 0.24 -8.20 0.25
N GLU A 49 -0.47 -8.62 -0.79
CA GLU A 49 0.17 -9.13 -2.02
C GLU A 49 1.10 -8.09 -2.67
N ASN A 50 0.77 -6.81 -2.50
CA ASN A 50 1.54 -5.66 -2.99
C ASN A 50 2.72 -5.26 -2.08
N ILE A 51 2.92 -5.89 -0.91
CA ILE A 51 4.16 -5.71 -0.14
C ILE A 51 5.30 -6.52 -0.78
N PRO A 52 6.57 -6.07 -0.67
CA PRO A 52 7.71 -6.82 -1.17
C PRO A 52 7.74 -8.21 -0.54
N ASP A 53 8.08 -9.20 -1.35
CA ASP A 53 8.30 -10.55 -0.84
C ASP A 53 9.65 -10.57 -0.12
N LYS A 54 9.62 -10.24 1.17
CA LYS A 54 10.76 -10.28 2.08
C LYS A 54 10.37 -10.94 3.39
N GLU A 55 11.39 -11.32 4.15
CA GLU A 55 11.21 -11.76 5.52
C GLU A 55 11.06 -10.52 6.42
N TYR A 56 9.92 -10.43 7.08
CA TYR A 56 9.60 -9.35 8.00
C TYR A 56 10.05 -9.77 9.38
N HIS A 57 10.90 -8.97 10.02
CA HIS A 57 11.44 -9.29 11.36
C HIS A 57 10.66 -8.66 12.50
N SER A 58 9.70 -7.78 12.20
CA SER A 58 8.85 -7.15 13.21
C SER A 58 7.52 -6.68 12.64
N SER A 59 6.54 -6.49 13.51
CA SER A 59 5.24 -5.95 13.13
C SER A 59 5.32 -4.51 12.64
N SER A 60 6.28 -3.74 13.14
CA SER A 60 6.59 -2.40 12.64
C SER A 60 7.02 -2.42 11.17
N ASP A 61 7.81 -3.40 10.75
CA ASP A 61 8.26 -3.55 9.36
C ASP A 61 7.04 -3.78 8.45
N VAL A 62 6.14 -4.68 8.83
CA VAL A 62 4.88 -4.93 8.11
C VAL A 62 3.99 -3.67 8.09
N LEU A 63 3.85 -2.99 9.23
CA LEU A 63 3.01 -1.80 9.36
C LEU A 63 3.49 -0.66 8.45
N GLN A 64 4.81 -0.48 8.34
CA GLN A 64 5.42 0.53 7.49
C GLN A 64 5.09 0.27 6.02
N GLU A 65 5.23 -0.97 5.56
CA GLU A 65 4.86 -1.34 4.19
C GLU A 65 3.38 -1.09 3.90
N PHE A 66 2.51 -1.41 4.87
CA PHE A 66 1.06 -1.24 4.75
C PHE A 66 0.63 0.23 4.73
N LYS A 67 1.22 1.08 5.57
CA LYS A 67 0.95 2.53 5.58
C LYS A 67 1.23 3.15 4.21
N GLY A 68 2.37 2.81 3.62
CA GLY A 68 2.73 3.27 2.27
C GLY A 68 1.69 2.85 1.23
N ILE A 69 1.24 1.59 1.25
CA ILE A 69 0.26 1.09 0.29
C ILE A 69 -1.13 1.70 0.51
N GLN A 70 -1.61 1.80 1.76
CA GLN A 70 -2.96 2.30 2.05
C GLN A 70 -3.12 3.77 1.61
N ASN A 71 -2.10 4.59 1.85
CA ASN A 71 -2.10 5.99 1.45
C ASN A 71 -2.16 6.13 -0.08
N VAL A 72 -1.45 5.26 -0.80
CA VAL A 72 -1.42 5.24 -2.27
C VAL A 72 -2.73 4.64 -2.83
N MET A 73 -3.21 3.49 -2.34
CA MET A 73 -4.49 2.88 -2.76
C MET A 73 -5.68 3.83 -2.67
N GLN A 74 -5.73 4.65 -1.62
CA GLN A 74 -6.80 5.64 -1.46
C GLN A 74 -6.78 6.73 -2.55
N ALA A 75 -5.59 7.10 -3.03
CA ALA A 75 -5.42 8.09 -4.10
C ALA A 75 -5.62 7.50 -5.50
N PHE A 76 -5.56 6.18 -5.66
CA PHE A 76 -5.60 5.51 -6.97
C PHE A 76 -6.86 4.69 -7.24
N ARG A 77 -7.84 4.72 -6.32
CA ARG A 77 -9.09 3.96 -6.44
C ARG A 77 -9.84 4.24 -7.75
N ASP A 78 -9.80 5.46 -8.25
CA ASP A 78 -10.55 5.91 -9.43
C ASP A 78 -9.66 6.18 -10.66
N VAL A 79 -8.35 5.94 -10.56
CA VAL A 79 -7.44 6.17 -11.69
C VAL A 79 -7.58 5.06 -12.72
N LYS A 80 -7.80 5.45 -13.97
CA LYS A 80 -7.77 4.54 -15.12
C LYS A 80 -6.34 4.35 -15.61
N PHE A 81 -5.87 3.12 -15.59
CA PHE A 81 -4.59 2.75 -16.19
C PHE A 81 -4.75 2.40 -17.68
N PRO A 82 -3.73 2.62 -18.53
CA PRO A 82 -2.39 3.13 -18.19
C PRO A 82 -2.37 4.61 -17.84
N ALA A 83 -1.53 4.99 -16.86
CA ALA A 83 -1.43 6.35 -16.35
C ALA A 83 0.05 6.74 -16.16
N THR A 84 0.39 7.99 -16.47
CA THR A 84 1.73 8.53 -16.25
C THR A 84 1.88 9.07 -14.83
N ARG A 85 3.11 9.16 -14.32
CA ARG A 85 3.41 9.79 -13.00
C ARG A 85 2.67 11.12 -12.79
N SER A 86 2.67 12.00 -13.79
CA SER A 86 1.98 13.28 -13.75
C SER A 86 0.46 13.13 -13.59
N GLN A 87 -0.17 12.22 -14.33
CA GLN A 87 -1.59 11.91 -14.18
C GLN A 87 -1.89 11.35 -12.79
N LEU A 88 -1.02 10.46 -12.29
CA LEU A 88 -1.17 9.90 -10.96
C LEU A 88 -1.12 10.98 -9.86
N ILE A 89 -0.20 11.93 -9.98
CA ILE A 89 -0.09 13.08 -9.06
C ILE A 89 -1.32 13.99 -9.18
N GLU A 90 -1.79 14.27 -10.39
CA GLU A 90 -2.96 15.12 -10.61
C GLU A 90 -4.22 14.52 -10.01
N GLU A 91 -4.46 13.23 -10.25
CA GLU A 91 -5.61 12.51 -9.68
C GLU A 91 -5.51 12.41 -8.16
N ALA A 92 -4.32 12.13 -7.62
CA ALA A 92 -4.09 12.15 -6.18
C ALA A 92 -4.38 13.55 -5.57
N LYS A 93 -3.97 14.64 -6.25
CA LYS A 93 -4.31 16.01 -5.82
C LYS A 93 -5.81 16.30 -5.90
N LYS A 94 -6.49 15.86 -6.97
CA LYS A 94 -7.96 15.99 -7.12
C LYS A 94 -8.71 15.27 -5.99
N LEU A 95 -8.21 14.11 -5.56
CA LEU A 95 -8.77 13.29 -4.48
C LEU A 95 -8.34 13.74 -3.08
N ASN A 96 -7.71 14.92 -2.95
CA ASN A 96 -7.21 15.45 -1.68
C ASN A 96 -6.26 14.47 -0.95
N ALA A 97 -5.46 13.73 -1.71
CA ALA A 97 -4.50 12.80 -1.16
C ALA A 97 -3.50 13.54 -0.26
N ARG A 98 -3.05 12.85 0.79
CA ARG A 98 -2.08 13.40 1.73
C ARG A 98 -0.77 13.75 1.01
N SER A 99 -0.08 14.77 1.49
CA SER A 99 1.22 15.21 0.93
C SER A 99 2.25 14.08 0.86
N GLU A 100 2.20 13.12 1.79
CA GLU A 100 3.05 11.92 1.76
C GLU A 100 2.82 11.07 0.49
N VAL A 101 1.57 10.96 0.02
CA VAL A 101 1.23 10.26 -1.22
C VAL A 101 1.80 11.00 -2.43
N ILE A 102 1.64 12.32 -2.45
CA ILE A 102 2.18 13.17 -3.53
C ILE A 102 3.70 13.05 -3.59
N ASN A 103 4.38 13.12 -2.44
CA ASN A 103 5.84 12.99 -2.36
C ASN A 103 6.33 11.61 -2.83
N VAL A 104 5.60 10.53 -2.48
CA VAL A 104 5.92 9.18 -2.95
C VAL A 104 5.79 9.13 -4.46
N LEU A 105 4.72 9.70 -5.03
CA LEU A 105 4.49 9.73 -6.48
C LEU A 105 5.50 10.57 -7.23
N GLU A 106 5.91 11.71 -6.67
CA GLU A 106 6.95 12.56 -7.24
C GLU A 106 8.29 11.85 -7.29
N SER A 107 8.56 10.94 -6.34
CA SER A 107 9.78 10.13 -6.28
C SER A 107 9.83 9.03 -7.36
N CYS A 108 8.69 8.64 -7.93
CA CYS A 108 8.64 7.59 -8.95
C CYS A 108 9.25 8.05 -10.28
N SER A 109 9.64 7.09 -11.11
CA SER A 109 10.17 7.37 -12.45
C SER A 109 9.06 7.97 -13.35
N ASP A 110 9.43 8.91 -14.22
CA ASP A 110 8.49 9.47 -15.19
C ASP A 110 8.27 8.48 -16.34
N ARG A 111 7.36 7.53 -16.13
CA ARG A 111 6.99 6.50 -17.11
C ARG A 111 5.49 6.26 -17.11
N GLU A 112 5.02 5.55 -18.13
CA GLU A 112 3.66 5.05 -18.17
C GLU A 112 3.55 3.79 -17.31
N TYR A 113 2.67 3.82 -16.33
CA TYR A 113 2.36 2.70 -15.47
C TYR A 113 1.13 2.00 -16.01
N THR A 114 1.20 0.68 -16.16
CA THR A 114 0.11 -0.12 -16.72
C THR A 114 -0.89 -0.59 -15.66
N ASN A 115 -0.51 -0.54 -14.39
CA ASN A 115 -1.37 -0.91 -13.27
C ASN A 115 -0.84 -0.34 -11.95
N PHE A 116 -1.67 -0.38 -10.92
CA PHE A 116 -1.34 0.09 -9.58
C PHE A 116 -0.12 -0.62 -8.97
N SER A 117 0.03 -1.94 -9.19
CA SER A 117 1.17 -2.70 -8.66
C SER A 117 2.50 -2.23 -9.27
N ASP A 118 2.49 -1.81 -10.53
CA ASP A 118 3.66 -1.26 -11.23
C ASP A 118 4.07 0.10 -10.65
N VAL A 119 3.08 0.95 -10.33
CA VAL A 119 3.28 2.22 -9.60
C VAL A 119 3.91 1.92 -8.24
N ILE A 120 3.26 1.09 -7.42
CA ILE A 120 3.74 0.76 -6.08
C ILE A 120 5.15 0.20 -6.13
N LYS A 121 5.43 -0.76 -7.01
CA LYS A 121 6.75 -1.39 -7.09
C LYS A 121 7.86 -0.38 -7.37
N GLU A 122 7.63 0.56 -8.27
CA GLU A 122 8.60 1.61 -8.62
C GLU A 122 8.70 2.69 -7.54
N CYS A 123 7.55 3.17 -7.04
CA CYS A 123 7.47 4.24 -6.05
C CYS A 123 7.99 3.83 -4.67
N LYS A 124 7.77 2.57 -4.29
CA LYS A 124 8.15 2.02 -2.98
C LYS A 124 9.66 1.88 -2.82
N GLY A 125 10.41 1.67 -3.91
CA GLY A 125 11.88 1.59 -3.86
C GLY A 125 12.58 2.90 -3.49
N LYS A 126 11.89 4.04 -3.52
CA LYS A 126 12.51 5.37 -3.31
C LYS A 126 12.03 6.10 -2.05
N GLY A 127 10.93 5.65 -1.43
CA GLY A 127 10.42 6.21 -0.17
C GLY A 127 11.33 5.96 1.05
N GLU A 128 12.16 4.90 1.02
CA GLU A 128 13.14 4.61 2.08
C GLU A 128 14.50 5.33 1.92
N LEU A 129 14.69 6.12 0.85
CA LEU A 129 15.94 6.83 0.58
C LEU A 129 15.92 8.33 0.95
N ALA A 130 14.81 8.85 1.46
CA ALA A 130 14.73 10.21 1.98
C ALA A 130 14.86 10.25 3.52
N LYS A 131 15.97 9.73 4.05
CA LYS A 131 16.52 10.29 5.30
C LYS A 131 17.39 11.49 4.89
N PRO A 132 16.99 12.75 5.12
CA PRO A 132 17.99 13.80 5.22
C PRO A 132 18.88 13.46 6.41
N ARG A 133 20.18 13.44 6.12
CA ARG A 133 21.29 13.23 7.04
C ARG A 133 21.37 14.34 8.08
#